data_AF-A0A6M8W2E6-F1
#
_entry.id   AF-A0A6M8W2E6-F1
#
_cell.length_a   1.000
_cell.length_b   1.000
_cell.length_c   1.000
_cell.angle_alpha   90.00
_cell.angle_beta   90.00
_cell.angle_gamma   90.00
#
_symmetry.space_group_name_H-M   'P 1'
#
loop_
_entity.id
_entity.type
_entity.pdbx_description
1 polymer ?
#
loop_
_entity_poly.entity_id
_entity_poly.type
_entity_poly.pdbx_seq_one_letter_code
_entity_poly.pdbx_strand_id
1 'polypeptide(L)'
;MQSIKSRFLASFPVIGPHADIEADLMLAGKKPITWVFVAPDEAKFDDPRMQRQHEGRKRLDRAVEEGRLIAIDVEQRYDEHPEYVGVYRHYAQPENEEKLKQVVAFNKQAFNGRDVSQVELDKDMGHYLGYRRRDIFFFNNVINAPLLPEGLRDVIIRFNAPCQQALGEKLLAEVKKSLDTTAKKSTKFTIGENKAPRETPPQIKKSTNNSKTPAP
;
A
#
# COMPACT_ATOMS: atom_id res chain seq x y z
N MET A 1 -10.85 -12.57 -19.93
CA MET A 1 -12.23 -12.03 -19.82
C MET A 1 -12.86 -12.70 -18.60
N GLN A 2 -13.42 -11.96 -17.64
CA GLN A 2 -14.02 -12.58 -16.44
C GLN A 2 -15.35 -13.28 -16.75
N SER A 3 -15.56 -14.46 -16.16
CA SER A 3 -16.82 -15.19 -16.29
C SER A 3 -18.01 -14.39 -15.71
N ILE A 4 -19.24 -14.68 -16.15
CA ILE A 4 -20.45 -14.11 -15.55
C ILE A 4 -20.51 -14.45 -14.06
N LYS A 5 -20.15 -15.68 -13.68
CA LYS A 5 -20.08 -16.15 -12.29
C LYS A 5 -19.14 -15.28 -11.45
N SER A 6 -17.91 -15.04 -11.91
CA SER A 6 -16.94 -14.21 -11.18
C SER A 6 -17.44 -12.76 -11.02
N ARG A 7 -18.05 -12.18 -12.07
CA ARG A 7 -18.62 -10.84 -11.99
C ARG A 7 -19.77 -10.75 -10.98
N PHE A 8 -20.65 -11.75 -10.97
CA PHE A 8 -21.75 -11.84 -10.01
C PHE A 8 -21.21 -11.98 -8.58
N LEU A 9 -20.30 -12.91 -8.33
CA LEU A 9 -19.74 -13.16 -6.99
C LEU A 9 -18.95 -11.96 -6.45
N ALA A 10 -18.21 -11.24 -7.28
CA ALA A 10 -17.48 -10.02 -6.89
C ALA A 10 -18.41 -8.87 -6.43
N SER A 11 -19.71 -8.97 -6.72
CA SER A 11 -20.71 -7.99 -6.31
C SER A 11 -21.19 -8.15 -4.88
N PHE A 12 -20.90 -9.28 -4.21
CA PHE A 12 -21.30 -9.52 -2.82
C PHE A 12 -20.37 -8.80 -1.82
N PRO A 13 -20.83 -8.55 -0.58
CA PRO A 13 -19.97 -8.16 0.54
C PRO A 13 -18.95 -9.25 0.85
N VAL A 14 -17.73 -8.86 1.20
CA VAL A 14 -16.62 -9.80 1.43
C VAL A 14 -15.78 -9.34 2.62
N ILE A 15 -15.34 -10.29 3.43
CA ILE A 15 -14.35 -10.09 4.50
C ILE A 15 -12.94 -10.32 3.95
N GLY A 16 -12.02 -9.41 4.27
CA GLY A 16 -10.63 -9.49 3.85
C GLY A 16 -10.42 -9.54 2.32
N PRO A 17 -11.13 -8.73 1.51
CA PRO A 17 -11.08 -8.82 0.05
C PRO A 17 -9.69 -8.54 -0.56
N HIS A 18 -8.76 -7.99 0.23
CA HIS A 18 -7.41 -7.62 -0.21
C HIS A 18 -6.35 -8.66 0.16
N ALA A 19 -6.70 -9.70 0.92
CA ALA A 19 -5.73 -10.72 1.34
C ALA A 19 -4.96 -11.28 0.13
N ASP A 20 -3.64 -11.44 0.29
CA ASP A 20 -2.70 -11.95 -0.71
C ASP A 20 -2.53 -11.09 -1.97
N ILE A 21 -3.20 -9.95 -2.09
CA ILE A 21 -3.06 -9.01 -3.22
C ILE A 21 -2.74 -7.59 -2.77
N GLU A 22 -2.50 -7.38 -1.47
CA GLU A 22 -2.34 -6.04 -0.90
C GLU A 22 -1.21 -5.24 -1.54
N ALA A 23 -0.06 -5.87 -1.77
CA ALA A 23 1.09 -5.21 -2.41
C ALA A 23 0.76 -4.75 -3.84
N ASP A 24 0.01 -5.55 -4.61
CA ASP A 24 -0.38 -5.18 -5.98
C ASP A 24 -1.35 -3.99 -5.99
N LEU A 25 -2.29 -3.95 -5.03
CA LEU A 25 -3.20 -2.82 -4.86
C LEU A 25 -2.47 -1.56 -4.42
N MET A 26 -1.52 -1.70 -3.50
CA MET A 26 -0.72 -0.60 -2.97
C MET A 26 0.15 0.03 -4.06
N LEU A 27 0.91 -0.79 -4.81
CA LEU A 27 1.77 -0.35 -5.91
C LEU A 27 0.98 0.31 -7.05
N ALA A 28 -0.29 -0.06 -7.23
CA ALA A 28 -1.17 0.54 -8.22
C ALA A 28 -1.91 1.80 -7.73
N GLY A 29 -1.67 2.25 -6.49
CA GLY A 29 -2.37 3.38 -5.88
C GLY A 29 -3.87 3.11 -5.66
N LYS A 30 -4.28 1.84 -5.59
CA LYS A 30 -5.67 1.42 -5.35
C LYS A 30 -5.98 1.16 -3.88
N LYS A 31 -4.94 0.93 -3.08
CA LYS A 31 -5.03 0.81 -1.63
C LYS A 31 -4.35 2.02 -0.98
N PRO A 32 -5.00 2.74 -0.05
CA PRO A 32 -4.41 3.93 0.57
C PRO A 32 -3.25 3.58 1.51
N ILE A 33 -3.46 2.58 2.36
CA ILE A 33 -2.51 2.11 3.37
C ILE A 33 -2.56 0.58 3.41
N THR A 34 -1.39 -0.02 3.57
CA THR A 34 -1.24 -1.47 3.81
C THR A 34 -0.16 -1.72 4.85
N TRP A 35 -0.14 -2.88 5.48
CA TRP A 35 0.98 -3.28 6.31
C TRP A 35 1.25 -4.78 6.16
N VAL A 36 2.51 -5.15 6.35
CA VAL A 36 2.95 -6.53 6.23
C VAL A 36 3.93 -6.84 7.35
N PHE A 37 3.92 -8.10 7.79
CA PHE A 37 4.97 -8.59 8.68
C PHE A 37 6.31 -8.62 7.94
N VAL A 38 7.37 -8.15 8.58
CA VAL A 38 8.73 -8.12 8.05
C VAL A 38 9.46 -9.36 8.54
N ALA A 39 9.78 -10.24 7.61
CA ALA A 39 10.67 -11.37 7.81
C ALA A 39 12.01 -11.14 7.11
N PRO A 40 13.11 -11.77 7.56
CA PRO A 40 14.40 -11.71 6.87
C PRO A 40 14.29 -12.10 5.39
N ASP A 41 15.09 -11.49 4.52
CA ASP A 41 14.94 -11.68 3.07
C ASP A 41 15.14 -13.12 2.60
N GLU A 42 15.98 -13.85 3.33
CA GLU A 42 16.33 -15.25 3.13
C GLU A 42 15.26 -16.20 3.70
N ALA A 43 14.25 -15.69 4.42
CA ALA A 43 13.18 -16.50 4.97
C ALA A 43 12.46 -17.28 3.86
N LYS A 44 12.30 -18.59 4.09
CA LYS A 44 11.56 -19.49 3.21
C LYS A 44 10.26 -19.89 3.91
N PHE A 45 9.16 -19.80 3.19
CA PHE A 45 7.84 -20.17 3.68
C PHE A 45 7.32 -21.33 2.85
N ASP A 46 6.76 -22.35 3.49
CA ASP A 46 6.14 -23.48 2.77
C ASP A 46 4.74 -23.12 2.25
N ASP A 47 4.06 -22.16 2.89
CA ASP A 47 2.76 -21.65 2.47
C ASP A 47 2.91 -20.66 1.28
N PRO A 48 2.31 -20.96 0.10
CA PRO A 48 2.32 -20.06 -1.05
C PRO A 48 1.78 -18.66 -0.78
N ARG A 49 0.83 -18.50 0.17
CA ARG A 49 0.29 -17.19 0.55
C ARG A 49 1.35 -16.36 1.26
N MET A 50 2.05 -16.97 2.22
CA MET A 50 3.16 -16.32 2.93
C MET A 50 4.32 -15.98 1.99
N GLN A 51 4.66 -16.87 1.05
CA GLN A 51 5.65 -16.58 0.00
C GLN A 51 5.23 -15.34 -0.81
N ARG A 52 3.97 -15.26 -1.25
CA ARG A 52 3.47 -14.12 -2.02
C ARG A 52 3.50 -12.83 -1.22
N GLN A 53 3.14 -12.86 0.06
CA GLN A 53 3.23 -11.69 0.93
C GLN A 53 4.67 -11.24 1.13
N HIS A 54 5.60 -12.17 1.33
CA HIS A 54 7.04 -11.90 1.46
C HIS A 54 7.63 -11.23 0.21
N GLU A 55 7.34 -11.78 -0.98
CA GLU A 55 7.78 -11.20 -2.25
C GLU A 55 7.04 -9.89 -2.57
N GLY A 56 5.78 -9.77 -2.14
CA GLY A 56 5.03 -8.52 -2.19
C GLY A 56 5.71 -7.42 -1.37
N ARG A 57 6.14 -7.74 -0.16
CA ARG A 57 6.86 -6.85 0.76
C ARG A 57 8.16 -6.34 0.15
N LYS A 58 8.98 -7.21 -0.46
CA LYS A 58 10.20 -6.79 -1.19
C LYS A 58 9.93 -5.78 -2.31
N ARG A 59 8.84 -5.95 -3.06
CA ARG A 59 8.43 -4.99 -4.11
C ARG A 59 7.98 -3.65 -3.53
N LEU A 60 7.36 -3.65 -2.34
CA LEU A 60 6.97 -2.44 -1.63
C LEU A 60 8.21 -1.71 -1.09
N ASP A 61 9.15 -2.43 -0.47
CA ASP A 61 10.43 -1.88 0.02
C ASP A 61 11.18 -1.16 -1.10
N ARG A 62 11.34 -1.82 -2.26
CA ARG A 62 11.95 -1.19 -3.43
C ARG A 62 11.20 0.08 -3.88
N ALA A 63 9.87 0.09 -3.81
CA ALA A 63 9.09 1.27 -4.16
C ALA A 63 9.28 2.42 -3.15
N VAL A 64 9.61 2.12 -1.88
CA VAL A 64 10.01 3.12 -0.88
C VAL A 64 11.39 3.68 -1.21
N GLU A 65 12.37 2.82 -1.54
CA GLU A 65 13.72 3.25 -1.97
C GLU A 65 13.67 4.16 -3.20
N GLU A 66 12.76 3.88 -4.13
CA GLU A 66 12.52 4.69 -5.33
C GLU A 66 11.70 5.98 -5.05
N GLY A 67 11.31 6.25 -3.80
CA GLY A 67 10.52 7.42 -3.40
C GLY A 67 9.06 7.40 -3.88
N ARG A 68 8.56 6.25 -4.37
CA ARG A 68 7.18 6.09 -4.84
C ARG A 68 6.21 5.79 -3.71
N LEU A 69 6.69 5.23 -2.61
CA LEU A 69 5.93 4.95 -1.39
C LEU A 69 6.67 5.54 -0.19
N ILE A 70 5.94 5.72 0.90
CA ILE A 70 6.50 5.98 2.24
C ILE A 70 6.20 4.77 3.14
N ALA A 71 7.06 4.55 4.13
CA ALA A 71 6.87 3.46 5.08
C ALA A 71 7.25 3.84 6.52
N ILE A 72 6.56 3.22 7.48
CA ILE A 72 6.84 3.33 8.91
C ILE A 72 6.75 1.95 9.54
N ASP A 73 7.76 1.58 10.33
CA ASP A 73 7.81 0.31 11.04
C ASP A 73 7.14 0.40 12.42
N VAL A 74 6.38 -0.65 12.75
CA VAL A 74 5.76 -0.84 14.06
C VAL A 74 6.26 -2.13 14.67
N GLU A 75 6.90 -2.02 15.83
CA GLU A 75 7.29 -3.16 16.64
C GLU A 75 6.07 -3.75 17.38
N GLN A 76 5.91 -5.06 17.30
CA GLN A 76 5.03 -5.87 18.12
C GLN A 76 5.89 -6.68 19.10
N ARG A 77 5.61 -6.52 20.39
CA ARG A 77 6.22 -7.33 21.46
C ARG A 77 5.21 -8.38 21.92
N TYR A 78 5.71 -9.58 22.18
CA TYR A 78 4.91 -10.69 22.66
C TYR A 78 5.18 -10.89 24.15
N ASP A 79 4.15 -10.78 24.99
CA ASP A 79 4.31 -10.92 26.45
C ASP A 79 4.84 -12.31 26.85
N GLU A 80 4.42 -13.34 26.11
CA GLU A 80 4.84 -14.74 26.32
C GLU A 80 6.27 -15.01 25.82
N HIS A 81 6.80 -14.13 24.98
CA HIS A 81 8.05 -14.28 24.23
C HIS A 81 8.77 -12.91 24.11
N PRO A 82 9.15 -12.28 25.24
CA PRO A 82 9.63 -10.89 25.28
C PRO A 82 10.94 -10.65 24.53
N GLU A 83 11.71 -11.71 24.28
CA GLU A 83 12.93 -11.72 23.47
C GLU A 83 12.65 -11.60 21.97
N TYR A 84 11.42 -11.86 21.53
CA TYR A 84 11.02 -11.75 20.14
C TYR A 84 10.29 -10.43 19.89
N VAL A 85 10.79 -9.66 18.92
CA VAL A 85 10.14 -8.44 18.42
C VAL A 85 9.73 -8.67 16.98
N GLY A 86 8.42 -8.71 16.73
CA GLY A 86 7.86 -8.70 15.39
C GLY A 86 7.88 -7.29 14.81
N VAL A 87 8.12 -7.14 13.52
CA VAL A 87 8.04 -5.83 12.85
C VAL A 87 6.94 -5.88 11.81
N TYR A 88 6.04 -4.90 11.85
CA TYR A 88 5.04 -4.65 10.82
C TYR A 88 5.37 -3.35 10.11
N ARG A 89 5.77 -3.45 8.83
CA ARG A 89 6.02 -2.28 8.00
C ARG A 89 4.73 -1.82 7.37
N HIS A 90 4.34 -0.59 7.68
CA HIS A 90 3.17 0.06 7.12
C HIS A 90 3.60 0.92 5.94
N TYR A 91 2.89 0.84 4.82
CA TYR A 91 3.17 1.60 3.61
C TYR A 91 1.98 2.47 3.24
N ALA A 92 2.28 3.63 2.66
CA ALA A 92 1.29 4.50 2.05
C ALA A 92 1.84 5.19 0.80
N GLN A 93 0.95 5.73 -0.03
CA GLN A 93 1.34 6.71 -1.04
C GLN A 93 1.77 8.00 -0.32
N PRO A 94 2.75 8.78 -0.82
CA PRO A 94 3.27 9.96 -0.14
C PRO A 94 2.19 10.96 0.31
N GLU A 95 1.14 11.16 -0.48
CA GLU A 95 0.03 12.06 -0.14
C GLU A 95 -0.85 11.60 1.04
N ASN A 96 -0.61 10.39 1.57
CA ASN A 96 -1.33 9.83 2.71
C ASN A 96 -0.48 9.77 3.99
N GLU A 97 0.63 10.52 4.07
CA GLU A 97 1.54 10.50 5.23
C GLU A 97 0.85 10.71 6.58
N GLU A 98 -0.01 11.71 6.70
CA GLU A 98 -0.70 11.99 7.97
C GLU A 98 -1.66 10.85 8.38
N LYS A 99 -2.34 10.25 7.41
CA LYS A 99 -3.19 9.07 7.65
C LYS A 99 -2.35 7.86 8.05
N LEU A 100 -1.17 7.70 7.45
CA LEU A 100 -0.24 6.63 7.81
C LEU A 100 0.21 6.78 9.27
N LYS A 101 0.56 7.99 9.71
CA LYS A 101 0.95 8.28 11.10
C LYS A 101 -0.16 7.93 12.08
N GLN A 102 -1.42 8.27 11.77
CA GLN A 102 -2.58 7.93 12.60
C GLN A 102 -2.77 6.42 12.73
N VAL A 103 -2.75 5.69 11.60
CA VAL A 103 -2.88 4.23 11.60
C VAL A 103 -1.73 3.56 12.34
N VAL A 104 -0.51 4.04 12.18
CA VAL A 104 0.67 3.54 12.90
C VAL A 104 0.55 3.77 14.41
N ALA A 105 0.12 4.95 14.84
CA ALA A 105 -0.11 5.23 16.25
C ALA A 105 -1.16 4.27 16.86
N PHE A 106 -2.25 4.03 16.13
CA PHE A 106 -3.28 3.08 16.53
C PHE A 106 -2.74 1.65 16.61
N ASN A 107 -2.12 1.15 15.54
CA ASN A 107 -1.62 -0.23 15.47
C ASN A 107 -0.49 -0.48 16.47
N LYS A 108 0.33 0.53 16.79
CA LYS A 108 1.35 0.43 17.85
C LYS A 108 0.73 0.14 19.22
N GLN A 109 -0.39 0.78 19.55
CA GLN A 109 -1.11 0.48 20.80
C GLN A 109 -1.78 -0.89 20.71
N ALA A 110 -2.50 -1.15 19.62
CA ALA A 110 -3.27 -2.38 19.42
C ALA A 110 -2.40 -3.65 19.45
N PHE A 111 -1.27 -3.67 18.74
CA PHE A 111 -0.38 -4.83 18.66
C PHE A 111 0.33 -5.15 19.99
N ASN A 112 0.45 -4.16 20.87
CA ASN A 112 1.12 -4.30 22.16
C ASN A 112 0.12 -4.33 23.33
N GLY A 113 -1.14 -4.71 23.07
CA GLY A 113 -2.16 -4.93 24.10
C GLY A 113 -2.54 -3.69 24.92
N ARG A 114 -2.26 -2.49 24.41
CA ARG A 114 -2.56 -1.23 25.10
C ARG A 114 -3.96 -0.74 24.74
N ASP A 115 -4.51 0.09 25.62
CA ASP A 115 -5.80 0.72 25.39
C ASP A 115 -5.76 1.63 24.14
N VAL A 116 -6.52 1.22 23.12
CA VAL A 116 -6.64 1.94 21.85
C VAL A 116 -7.66 3.09 21.91
N SER A 117 -8.45 3.20 22.99
CA SER A 117 -9.44 4.27 23.16
C SER A 117 -8.82 5.67 23.17
N GLN A 118 -7.53 5.75 23.51
CA GLN A 118 -6.74 6.99 23.55
C GLN A 118 -6.22 7.42 22.18
N VAL A 119 -6.39 6.59 21.14
CA VAL A 119 -6.01 6.94 19.76
C VAL A 119 -7.28 7.15 18.95
N GLU A 120 -7.66 8.42 18.78
CA GLU A 120 -8.80 8.77 17.94
C GLU A 120 -8.45 8.58 16.46
N LEU A 121 -9.16 7.66 15.80
CA LEU A 121 -9.23 7.59 14.35
C LEU A 121 -10.48 8.38 13.90
N ASP A 122 -10.32 9.26 12.91
CA ASP A 122 -11.45 10.03 12.35
C ASP A 122 -12.49 9.14 11.62
N LYS A 123 -12.09 7.90 11.30
CA LYS A 123 -12.83 6.91 10.52
C LYS A 123 -12.50 5.50 10.99
N ASP A 124 -13.38 4.57 10.62
CA ASP A 124 -13.14 3.13 10.80
C ASP A 124 -11.85 2.68 10.11
N MET A 125 -11.07 1.81 10.76
CA MET A 125 -9.80 1.26 10.24
C MET A 125 -9.94 0.67 8.83
N GLY A 126 -11.07 0.03 8.53
CA GLY A 126 -11.33 -0.53 7.23
C GLY A 126 -11.37 0.52 6.11
N HIS A 127 -11.73 1.77 6.43
CA HIS A 127 -11.67 2.88 5.47
C HIS A 127 -10.24 3.23 5.09
N TYR A 128 -9.34 3.28 6.08
CA TYR A 128 -7.90 3.51 5.86
C TYR A 128 -7.27 2.40 5.01
N LEU A 129 -7.73 1.16 5.20
CA LEU A 129 -7.34 -0.01 4.42
C LEU A 129 -7.93 -0.09 3.01
N GLY A 130 -8.78 0.88 2.64
CA GLY A 130 -9.42 0.97 1.32
C GLY A 130 -10.59 0.00 1.13
N TYR A 131 -11.16 -0.56 2.19
CA TYR A 131 -12.32 -1.44 2.07
C TYR A 131 -13.59 -0.66 1.68
N ARG A 132 -14.50 -1.35 0.99
CA ARG A 132 -15.79 -0.76 0.63
C ARG A 132 -16.65 -0.65 1.89
N ARG A 133 -17.46 0.41 1.99
CA ARG A 133 -18.37 0.62 3.15
C ARG A 133 -19.19 -0.62 3.53
N ARG A 134 -19.70 -1.35 2.52
CA ARG A 134 -20.46 -2.58 2.75
C ARG A 134 -19.63 -3.73 3.32
N ASP A 135 -18.35 -3.83 2.96
CA ASP A 135 -17.44 -4.87 3.45
C ASP A 135 -17.08 -4.58 4.91
N ILE A 136 -16.83 -3.30 5.22
CA ILE A 136 -16.59 -2.81 6.58
C ILE A 136 -17.81 -3.10 7.47
N PHE A 137 -19.00 -2.70 7.03
CA PHE A 137 -20.23 -2.96 7.76
C PHE A 137 -20.42 -4.47 8.01
N PHE A 138 -20.21 -5.27 6.97
CA PHE A 138 -20.37 -6.71 7.02
C PHE A 138 -19.38 -7.36 8.00
N PHE A 139 -18.10 -6.97 7.97
CA PHE A 139 -17.10 -7.45 8.93
C PHE A 139 -17.45 -7.05 10.37
N ASN A 140 -17.75 -5.77 10.62
CA ASN A 140 -17.97 -5.27 11.97
C ASN A 140 -19.25 -5.85 12.62
N ASN A 141 -20.34 -5.99 11.86
CA ASN A 141 -21.67 -6.30 12.42
C ASN A 141 -22.16 -7.73 12.16
N VAL A 142 -21.47 -8.50 11.30
CA VAL A 142 -21.83 -9.90 11.06
C VAL A 142 -20.78 -10.84 11.62
N ILE A 143 -19.51 -10.44 11.59
CA ILE A 143 -18.39 -11.28 12.04
C ILE A 143 -17.95 -10.91 13.45
N ASN A 144 -17.58 -9.65 13.69
CA ASN A 144 -17.00 -9.24 14.97
C ASN A 144 -18.04 -9.04 16.08
N ALA A 145 -19.19 -8.45 15.75
CA ALA A 145 -20.33 -8.31 16.65
C ALA A 145 -21.54 -9.02 16.02
N PRO A 146 -21.64 -10.36 16.14
CA PRO A 146 -22.57 -11.14 15.33
C PRO A 146 -24.03 -10.76 15.65
N LEU A 147 -24.67 -10.07 14.71
CA LEU A 147 -26.11 -9.84 14.73
C LEU A 147 -26.91 -11.10 14.34
N LEU A 148 -26.23 -12.14 13.85
CA LEU A 148 -26.85 -13.34 13.30
C LEU A 148 -26.61 -14.55 14.21
N PRO A 149 -27.55 -15.52 14.23
CA PRO A 149 -27.33 -16.82 14.83
C PRO A 149 -26.11 -17.51 14.23
N GLU A 150 -25.40 -18.29 15.06
CA GLU A 150 -24.14 -18.94 14.70
C GLU A 150 -24.21 -19.76 13.40
N GLY A 151 -25.23 -20.60 13.23
CA GLY A 151 -25.38 -21.39 12.02
C GLY A 151 -25.48 -20.57 10.73
N LEU A 152 -26.12 -19.39 10.80
CA LEU A 152 -26.20 -18.49 9.65
C LEU A 152 -24.87 -17.77 9.41
N ARG A 153 -24.19 -17.34 10.49
CA ARG A 153 -22.83 -16.77 10.42
C ARG A 153 -21.87 -17.73 9.72
N ASP A 154 -21.87 -19.00 10.10
CA ASP A 154 -20.98 -20.03 9.54
C ASP A 154 -21.24 -20.26 8.05
N VAL A 155 -22.51 -20.27 7.65
CA VAL A 155 -22.88 -20.36 6.23
C VAL A 155 -22.29 -19.17 5.46
N ILE A 156 -22.42 -17.95 5.99
CA ILE A 156 -21.89 -16.78 5.30
C ILE A 156 -20.35 -16.79 5.25
N ILE A 157 -19.68 -17.22 6.33
CA ILE A 157 -18.22 -17.40 6.32
C ILE A 157 -17.80 -18.40 5.24
N ARG A 158 -18.51 -19.52 5.08
CA ARG A 158 -18.24 -20.49 3.99
C ARG A 158 -18.44 -19.87 2.61
N PHE A 159 -19.46 -19.03 2.42
CA PHE A 159 -19.69 -18.31 1.17
C PHE A 159 -18.68 -17.17 0.92
N ASN A 160 -17.95 -16.71 1.94
CA ASN A 160 -16.99 -15.61 1.80
C ASN A 160 -15.84 -15.97 0.85
N ALA A 161 -15.26 -17.17 0.97
CA ALA A 161 -14.09 -17.59 0.19
C ALA A 161 -14.26 -17.44 -1.34
N PRO A 162 -15.33 -17.98 -1.97
CA PRO A 162 -15.54 -17.81 -3.41
C PRO A 162 -15.82 -16.35 -3.81
N CYS A 163 -16.49 -15.57 -2.94
CA CYS A 163 -16.74 -14.15 -3.21
C CYS A 163 -15.44 -13.33 -3.12
N GLN A 164 -14.58 -13.65 -2.15
CA GLN A 164 -13.26 -13.06 -1.97
C GLN A 164 -12.36 -13.34 -3.15
N GLN A 165 -12.31 -14.60 -3.62
CA GLN A 165 -11.56 -14.95 -4.81
C GLN A 165 -12.04 -14.15 -6.03
N ALA A 166 -13.35 -14.13 -6.29
CA ALA A 166 -13.91 -13.43 -7.45
C ALA A 166 -13.64 -11.91 -7.41
N LEU A 167 -13.73 -11.30 -6.22
CA LEU A 167 -13.42 -9.89 -6.04
C LEU A 167 -11.92 -9.61 -6.18
N GLY A 168 -11.05 -10.45 -5.62
CA GLY A 168 -9.61 -10.31 -5.77
C GLY A 168 -9.17 -10.39 -7.23
N GLU A 169 -9.72 -11.34 -7.99
CA GLU A 169 -9.49 -11.44 -9.45
C GLU A 169 -9.92 -10.15 -10.18
N LYS A 170 -11.05 -9.55 -9.78
CA LYS A 170 -11.55 -8.30 -10.37
C LYS A 170 -10.60 -7.15 -10.09
N LEU A 171 -10.19 -6.98 -8.83
CA LEU A 171 -9.29 -5.91 -8.43
C LEU A 171 -7.93 -6.04 -9.14
N LEU A 172 -7.37 -7.25 -9.24
CA LEU A 172 -6.13 -7.49 -9.98
C LEU A 172 -6.25 -7.15 -11.47
N ALA A 173 -7.39 -7.44 -12.10
CA ALA A 173 -7.64 -7.06 -13.49
C ALA A 173 -7.69 -5.53 -13.66
N GLU A 174 -8.27 -4.81 -12.71
CA GLU A 174 -8.29 -3.34 -12.68
C GLU A 174 -6.89 -2.75 -12.46
N VAL A 175 -6.08 -3.36 -11.60
CA VAL A 175 -4.67 -3.01 -11.40
C VAL A 175 -3.90 -3.12 -12.71
N LYS A 176 -3.95 -4.27 -13.39
CA LYS A 176 -3.26 -4.48 -14.68
C LYS A 176 -3.63 -3.40 -15.70
N LYS A 177 -4.92 -3.11 -15.84
CA LYS A 177 -5.41 -2.05 -16.74
C LYS A 177 -4.87 -0.66 -16.38
N SER A 178 -4.75 -0.34 -15.08
CA SER A 178 -4.18 0.94 -14.65
C SER A 178 -2.70 1.06 -14.97
N LEU A 179 -1.91 0.01 -14.72
CA LEU A 179 -0.48 -0.03 -15.01
C LEU A 179 -0.21 0.11 -16.52
N ASP A 180 -0.97 -0.60 -17.37
CA ASP A 180 -0.85 -0.50 -18.82
C ASP A 180 -1.15 0.90 -19.36
N THR A 181 -2.09 1.61 -18.72
CA THR A 181 -2.47 2.97 -19.12
C THR A 181 -1.38 3.97 -18.75
N THR A 182 -0.78 3.82 -17.56
CA THR A 182 0.33 4.67 -17.10
C THR A 182 1.57 4.47 -17.97
N ALA A 183 1.90 3.23 -18.32
CA ALA A 183 3.01 2.92 -19.22
C ALA A 183 2.84 3.61 -20.59
N LYS A 184 1.66 3.53 -21.20
CA LYS A 184 1.36 4.16 -22.50
C LYS A 184 1.40 5.70 -22.46
N LYS A 185 1.07 6.32 -21.33
CA LYS A 185 1.19 7.78 -21.16
C LYS A 185 2.65 8.21 -21.05
N SER A 186 3.48 7.45 -20.34
CA SER A 186 4.93 7.71 -20.23
C SER A 186 5.61 7.66 -21.60
N THR A 187 5.28 6.69 -22.44
CA THR A 187 5.88 6.55 -23.79
C THR A 187 5.47 7.66 -24.77
N LYS A 188 4.30 8.28 -24.59
CA LYS A 188 3.85 9.40 -25.43
C LYS A 188 4.56 10.72 -25.12
N PHE A 189 5.13 10.88 -23.93
CA PHE A 189 5.92 12.06 -23.58
C PHE A 189 7.39 11.97 -24.04
N THR A 190 7.86 10.79 -24.48
CA THR A 190 9.24 10.61 -24.95
C THR A 190 9.41 10.80 -26.46
N ILE A 191 8.32 11.10 -27.20
CA ILE A 191 8.36 11.45 -28.63
C ILE A 191 7.85 12.88 -28.80
N GLY A 192 8.42 13.81 -28.03
CA GLY A 192 8.45 15.22 -28.33
C GLY A 192 9.86 15.53 -28.84
N GLU A 193 9.98 15.87 -30.11
CA GLU A 193 11.22 16.18 -30.81
C GLU A 193 12.14 17.09 -29.97
N ASN A 194 13.26 16.52 -29.51
CA ASN A 194 14.39 17.29 -29.01
C ASN A 194 15.03 18.02 -30.22
N LYS A 195 14.48 19.15 -30.63
CA LYS A 195 15.24 20.13 -31.42
C LYS A 195 16.29 20.72 -30.49
N ALA A 196 17.51 20.20 -30.60
CA ALA A 196 18.68 20.73 -29.93
C ALA A 196 18.77 22.25 -30.13
N PRO A 197 18.98 23.06 -29.09
CA PRO A 197 19.35 24.46 -29.26
C PRO A 197 20.71 24.50 -30.00
N ARG A 198 20.77 25.22 -31.11
CA ARG A 198 22.06 25.55 -31.75
C ARG A 198 22.88 26.36 -30.76
N GLU A 199 23.94 25.76 -30.24
CA GLU A 199 24.96 26.46 -29.47
C GLU A 199 25.57 27.58 -30.32
N THR A 200 25.58 28.78 -29.78
CA THR A 200 26.31 29.91 -30.35
C THR A 200 27.69 29.95 -29.67
N PRO A 201 28.80 30.02 -30.41
CA PRO A 201 30.13 29.93 -29.82
C PRO A 201 30.47 31.16 -28.96
N PRO A 202 31.32 30.99 -27.92
CA PRO A 202 31.58 32.01 -26.92
C PRO A 202 32.40 33.18 -27.49
N GLN A 203 31.96 34.40 -27.18
CA GLN A 203 32.75 35.60 -27.44
C GLN A 203 33.83 35.79 -26.36
N ILE A 204 35.08 35.73 -26.80
CA ILE A 204 36.27 36.07 -26.03
C ILE A 204 36.25 37.58 -25.74
N LYS A 205 35.98 37.97 -24.50
CA LYS A 205 36.23 39.35 -24.04
C LYS A 205 37.69 39.50 -23.61
N LYS A 206 38.41 40.38 -24.31
CA LYS A 206 39.77 40.81 -23.98
C LYS A 206 39.79 41.59 -22.66
N SER A 207 40.83 41.29 -21.88
CA SER A 207 41.29 41.95 -20.67
C SER A 207 41.45 43.47 -20.79
N THR A 208 41.13 44.18 -19.71
CA THR A 208 41.87 45.38 -19.30
C THR A 208 42.07 45.35 -17.78
N ASN A 209 43.31 45.05 -17.38
CA ASN A 209 43.87 45.37 -16.08
C ASN A 209 43.82 46.88 -15.85
N ASN A 210 43.46 47.31 -14.64
CA ASN A 210 43.84 48.63 -14.12
C ASN A 210 44.23 48.49 -12.64
N SER A 211 45.54 48.42 -12.42
CA SER A 211 46.21 48.65 -11.16
C SER A 211 46.13 50.13 -10.79
N LYS A 212 45.59 50.47 -9.62
CA LYS A 212 45.81 51.77 -8.98
C LYS A 212 45.92 51.63 -7.45
N THR A 213 47.15 51.76 -6.98
CA THR A 213 47.56 52.44 -5.74
C THR A 213 48.62 53.46 -6.20
N PRO A 214 48.84 54.65 -5.56
CA PRO A 214 48.98 54.82 -4.10
C PRO A 214 48.47 56.17 -3.47
N ALA A 215 48.37 56.17 -2.13
CA ALA A 215 48.69 57.20 -1.09
C ALA A 215 48.15 58.66 -1.23
N PRO A 216 48.19 59.53 -0.19
CA PRO A 216 49.03 59.58 1.02
C PRO A 216 48.41 59.00 2.30
#